data_AF-A0AAV5DJ30-F1
#
_entry.id   AF-A0AAV5DJ30-F1
#
_cell.length_a   1.000
_cell.length_b   1.000
_cell.length_c   1.000
_cell.angle_alpha   90.00
_cell.angle_beta   90.00
_cell.angle_gamma   90.00
#
_symmetry.space_group_name_H-M   'P 1'
#
loop_
_entity.id
_entity.type
_entity.pdbx_description
1 polymer ?
#
loop_
_entity_poly.entity_id
_entity_poly.type
_entity_poly.pdbx_seq_one_letter_code
_entity_poly.pdbx_strand_id
1 'polypeptide(L)'
;MDGREVMDQGLIRRIGNGATTLIWEMNWLPTGSMRKPVLSTLPDKPRWVSELIDHTTAAWDVEKLERFFTPADREAILNIPICTRQQQDYWAWHHEKKGMFTVRSAYRMLISGKALLHRGGDRTGDPRRRNGFRYGM
;
A
#
# COMPACT_ATOMS: atom_id res chain seq x y z
N MET A 1 -7.83 6.29 14.61
CA MET A 1 -7.71 7.06 13.35
C MET A 1 -7.47 8.52 13.65
N ASP A 2 -6.30 8.81 14.20
CA ASP A 2 -5.80 10.19 14.32
C ASP A 2 -5.16 10.63 13.00
N GLY A 3 -5.01 11.94 12.81
CA GLY A 3 -4.44 12.51 11.58
C GLY A 3 -3.04 11.97 11.25
N ARG A 4 -2.27 11.54 12.26
CA ARG A 4 -0.94 10.93 12.10
C ARG A 4 -1.01 9.51 11.52
N GLU A 5 -1.84 8.66 12.12
CA GLU A 5 -2.11 7.29 11.66
C GLU A 5 -2.63 7.27 10.22
N VAL A 6 -3.45 8.27 9.86
CA VAL A 6 -3.93 8.52 8.50
C VAL A 6 -2.79 8.95 7.55
N MET A 7 -1.76 9.67 8.02
CA MET A 7 -0.58 9.99 7.21
C MET A 7 0.32 8.77 6.98
N ASP A 8 0.62 8.00 8.02
CA ASP A 8 1.53 6.84 7.92
C ASP A 8 1.00 5.77 6.94
N GLN A 9 -0.32 5.63 6.80
CA GLN A 9 -0.97 4.72 5.83
C GLN A 9 -0.87 5.16 4.36
N GLY A 10 -0.69 6.46 4.08
CA GLY A 10 -0.66 7.02 2.73
C GLY A 10 0.73 7.37 2.20
N LEU A 11 1.76 7.28 3.05
CA LEU A 11 3.16 7.50 2.66
C LEU A 11 3.74 6.27 1.93
N ILE A 12 4.42 6.53 0.82
CA ILE A 12 5.19 5.55 0.04
C ILE A 12 6.59 6.11 -0.23
N ARG A 13 7.60 5.27 -0.05
CA ARG A 13 9.00 5.54 -0.40
C ARG A 13 9.17 5.34 -1.91
N ARG A 14 9.54 6.40 -2.62
CA ARG A 14 9.89 6.34 -4.05
C ARG A 14 11.38 6.06 -4.18
N ILE A 15 11.68 4.99 -4.90
CA ILE A 15 13.06 4.55 -5.17
C ILE A 15 13.72 5.53 -6.15
N GLY A 16 14.90 6.01 -5.78
CA GLY A 16 15.86 6.64 -6.67
C GLY A 16 17.03 5.68 -6.87
N ASN A 17 17.97 5.67 -5.94
CA ASN A 17 19.12 4.76 -5.90
C ASN A 17 18.92 3.57 -4.94
N GLY A 18 17.83 3.51 -4.18
CA GLY A 18 17.51 2.42 -3.24
C GLY A 18 18.37 2.36 -1.97
N ALA A 19 19.40 3.20 -1.87
CA ALA A 19 20.42 3.15 -0.81
C ALA A 19 19.94 3.62 0.56
N THR A 20 18.70 4.11 0.65
CA THR A 20 18.07 4.59 1.89
C THR A 20 16.69 3.99 2.13
N THR A 21 16.39 2.88 1.45
CA THR A 21 15.10 2.18 1.54
C THR A 21 15.31 0.74 2.00
N LEU A 22 14.82 0.42 3.21
CA LEU A 22 14.87 -0.93 3.78
C LEU A 22 13.76 -1.78 3.19
N ILE A 23 14.13 -2.89 2.52
CA ILE A 23 13.24 -3.70 1.68
C ILE A 23 12.01 -4.20 2.45
N TRP A 24 12.22 -4.75 3.66
CA TRP A 24 11.20 -5.48 4.42
C TRP A 24 10.44 -4.61 5.42
N GLU A 25 10.93 -3.39 5.67
CA GLU A 25 10.45 -2.51 6.73
C GLU A 25 9.60 -1.37 6.18
N MET A 26 10.05 -0.71 5.11
CA MET A 26 9.41 0.48 4.53
C MET A 26 8.33 0.14 3.51
N ASN A 27 7.35 1.03 3.35
CA ASN A 27 6.32 0.95 2.31
C ASN A 27 6.89 1.51 1.00
N TRP A 28 7.33 0.66 0.07
CA TRP A 28 7.95 1.09 -1.21
C TRP A 28 7.35 0.45 -2.47
N LEU A 29 6.54 -0.62 -2.35
CA LEU A 29 5.85 -1.21 -3.49
C LEU A 29 4.65 -0.35 -3.92
N PRO A 30 4.43 -0.14 -5.24
CA PRO A 30 3.32 0.67 -5.74
C PRO A 30 1.95 -0.02 -5.59
N THR A 31 1.95 -1.34 -5.41
CA THR A 31 0.78 -2.23 -5.39
C THR A 31 0.79 -3.13 -4.14
N GLY A 32 -0.29 -3.89 -3.94
CA GLY A 32 -0.47 -4.77 -2.78
C GLY A 32 -1.05 -4.06 -1.56
N SER A 33 -1.65 -4.84 -0.65
CA SER A 33 -2.32 -4.32 0.56
C SER A 33 -1.34 -3.76 1.60
N MET A 34 -0.16 -4.37 1.72
CA MET A 34 0.88 -3.96 2.69
C MET A 34 1.88 -2.94 2.13
N ARG A 35 1.88 -2.66 0.81
CA ARG A 35 2.84 -1.79 0.09
C ARG A 35 4.33 -2.13 0.33
N LYS A 36 4.63 -3.34 0.78
CA LYS A 36 5.99 -3.86 0.97
C LYS A 36 6.01 -5.38 0.80
N PRO A 37 7.16 -5.99 0.48
CA PRO A 37 7.26 -7.42 0.21
C PRO A 37 6.90 -8.29 1.42
N VAL A 38 6.51 -9.54 1.16
CA VAL A 38 6.45 -10.57 2.20
C VAL A 38 7.86 -10.83 2.74
N LEU A 39 8.04 -10.81 4.06
CA LEU A 39 9.34 -10.99 4.71
C LEU A 39 9.96 -12.35 4.34
N SER A 40 11.09 -12.31 3.61
CA SER A 40 11.82 -13.53 3.28
C SER A 40 12.42 -14.17 4.55
N THR A 41 12.19 -15.47 4.75
CA THR A 41 12.73 -16.23 5.89
C THR A 41 14.16 -16.72 5.66
N LEU A 42 14.69 -16.58 4.43
CA LEU A 42 16.03 -17.05 4.07
C LEU A 42 17.15 -16.31 4.83
N PRO A 43 18.30 -16.98 5.06
CA PRO A 43 19.55 -16.33 5.44
C PRO A 43 20.04 -15.41 4.31
N ASP A 44 20.90 -14.46 4.67
CA ASP A 44 21.61 -13.57 3.73
C ASP A 44 20.71 -12.81 2.74
N LYS A 45 19.45 -12.58 3.11
CA LYS A 45 18.54 -11.71 2.36
C LYS A 45 19.07 -10.27 2.31
N PRO A 46 18.95 -9.59 1.16
CA PRO A 46 19.37 -8.20 1.02
C PRO A 46 18.58 -7.30 1.97
N ARG A 47 19.16 -6.18 2.39
CA ARG A 47 18.54 -5.24 3.35
C ARG A 47 18.02 -3.98 2.66
N TRP A 48 18.80 -3.42 1.74
CA TRP A 48 18.54 -2.18 1.03
C TRP A 48 18.10 -2.43 -0.41
N VAL A 49 17.18 -1.60 -0.93
CA VAL A 49 16.69 -1.73 -2.31
C VAL A 49 17.82 -1.56 -3.34
N SER A 50 18.89 -0.83 -3.01
CA SER A 50 20.12 -0.74 -3.83
C SER A 50 20.79 -2.10 -4.07
N GLU A 51 20.67 -3.07 -3.15
CA GLU A 51 21.24 -4.41 -3.33
C GLU A 51 20.50 -5.22 -4.42
N LEU A 52 19.31 -4.78 -4.81
CA LEU A 52 18.47 -5.34 -5.88
C LEU A 52 18.66 -4.64 -7.23
N ILE A 53 19.51 -3.61 -7.32
CA ILE A 53 19.68 -2.77 -8.52
C ILE A 53 21.10 -2.94 -9.05
N ASP A 54 21.25 -3.31 -10.33
CA ASP A 54 22.50 -3.07 -11.03
C ASP A 54 22.55 -1.61 -11.49
N HIS A 55 23.33 -0.81 -10.78
CA HIS A 55 23.55 0.61 -11.10
C HIS A 55 24.34 0.82 -12.41
N THR A 56 24.91 -0.22 -13.01
CA THR A 56 25.63 -0.18 -14.30
C THR A 56 24.66 -0.21 -15.47
N THR A 57 23.71 -1.14 -15.46
CA THR A 57 22.67 -1.27 -16.51
C THR A 57 21.37 -0.51 -16.19
N ALA A 58 21.22 -0.02 -14.96
CA ALA A 58 19.98 0.55 -14.41
C ALA A 58 18.79 -0.45 -14.45
N ALA A 59 19.08 -1.73 -14.21
CA ALA A 59 18.12 -2.83 -14.20
C ALA A 59 17.97 -3.47 -12.80
N TRP A 60 16.86 -4.19 -12.60
CA TRP A 60 16.66 -5.00 -11.40
C TRP A 60 17.45 -6.31 -11.50
N ASP A 61 18.05 -6.73 -10.40
CA ASP A 61 18.71 -8.02 -10.22
C ASP A 61 17.67 -9.14 -10.15
N VAL A 62 17.35 -9.71 -11.32
CA VAL A 62 16.31 -10.74 -11.45
C VAL A 62 16.64 -12.00 -10.64
N GLU A 63 17.92 -12.36 -10.48
CA GLU A 63 18.33 -13.54 -9.70
C GLU A 63 18.00 -13.37 -8.21
N LYS A 64 18.30 -12.20 -7.63
CA LYS A 64 17.90 -11.88 -6.24
C LYS A 64 16.38 -11.79 -6.10
N LEU A 65 15.68 -11.23 -7.09
CA LEU A 65 14.20 -11.21 -7.12
C LEU A 65 13.58 -12.59 -7.33
N GLU A 66 14.33 -13.54 -7.88
CA GLU A 66 13.94 -14.94 -7.98
C GLU A 66 14.16 -15.71 -6.69
N ARG A 67 15.30 -15.50 -6.03
CA ARG A 67 15.72 -16.19 -4.81
C ARG A 67 14.96 -15.76 -3.56
N PHE A 68 14.68 -14.47 -3.38
CA PHE A 68 14.24 -13.93 -2.09
C PHE A 68 12.77 -13.51 -2.01
N PHE A 69 12.06 -13.37 -3.12
CA PHE A 69 10.73 -12.72 -3.19
C PHE A 69 9.64 -13.63 -3.75
N THR A 70 8.39 -13.39 -3.34
CA THR A 70 7.24 -14.09 -3.94
C THR A 70 7.05 -13.66 -5.40
N PRO A 71 6.37 -14.45 -6.25
CA PRO A 71 6.09 -14.06 -7.63
C PRO A 71 5.34 -12.72 -7.75
N ALA A 72 4.40 -12.46 -6.82
CA ALA A 72 3.64 -11.21 -6.78
C ALA A 72 4.49 -10.01 -6.34
N ASP A 73 5.39 -10.20 -5.36
CA ASP A 73 6.35 -9.16 -4.96
C ASP A 73 7.34 -8.86 -6.11
N ARG A 74 7.84 -9.89 -6.78
CA ARG A 74 8.71 -9.76 -7.97
C ARG A 74 8.03 -8.97 -9.07
N GLU A 75 6.79 -9.30 -9.43
CA GLU A 75 6.01 -8.57 -10.42
C GLU A 75 5.81 -7.10 -10.00
N ALA A 76 5.49 -6.84 -8.73
CA ALA A 76 5.34 -5.49 -8.20
C ALA A 76 6.65 -4.68 -8.26
N ILE A 77 7.80 -5.31 -8.02
CA ILE A 77 9.14 -4.66 -8.08
C ILE A 77 9.56 -4.39 -9.53
N LEU A 78 9.42 -5.37 -10.43
CA LEU A 78 9.79 -5.21 -11.84
C LEU A 78 8.99 -4.11 -12.56
N ASN A 79 7.76 -3.82 -12.08
CA ASN A 79 6.95 -2.70 -12.56
C ASN A 79 7.38 -1.32 -11.99
N ILE A 80 8.39 -1.24 -11.12
CA ILE A 80 8.99 0.03 -10.68
C ILE A 80 10.10 0.41 -11.67
N PRO A 81 9.97 1.54 -12.40
CA PRO A 81 11.02 2.00 -13.30
C PRO A 81 12.22 2.53 -12.48
N ILE A 82 13.41 1.97 -12.72
CA ILE A 82 14.67 2.49 -12.17
C ILE A 82 15.04 3.78 -12.90
N CYS A 83 15.55 4.77 -12.17
CA CYS A 83 16.05 6.01 -12.78
C CYS A 83 17.52 5.85 -13.19
N THR A 84 17.84 6.16 -14.44
CA THR A 84 19.23 6.25 -14.93
C THR A 84 19.99 7.47 -14.39
N ARG A 85 19.30 8.38 -13.67
CA ARG A 85 19.91 9.51 -12.96
C ARG A 85 20.08 9.15 -11.50
N GLN A 86 21.23 9.47 -10.91
CA GLN A 86 21.46 9.31 -9.48
C GLN A 86 20.61 10.29 -8.67
N GLN A 87 19.38 9.87 -8.35
CA GLN A 87 18.46 10.56 -7.44
C GLN A 87 18.38 9.78 -6.11
N GLN A 88 18.23 10.49 -5.00
CA GLN A 88 18.03 9.87 -3.68
C GLN A 88 16.58 9.40 -3.50
N ASP A 89 16.35 8.35 -2.69
CA ASP A 89 14.99 7.93 -2.36
C ASP A 89 14.25 9.00 -1.54
N TYR A 90 12.96 9.18 -1.80
CA TYR A 90 12.16 10.23 -1.17
C TYR A 90 10.77 9.73 -0.75
N TRP A 91 10.16 10.40 0.22
CA TRP A 91 8.78 10.11 0.61
C TRP A 91 7.80 10.84 -0.30
N ALA A 92 6.74 10.14 -0.71
CA ALA A 92 5.66 10.67 -1.52
C ALA A 92 4.30 10.22 -0.96
N TRP A 93 3.25 10.96 -1.30
CA TRP A 93 1.87 10.57 -1.04
C TRP A 93 1.35 9.63 -2.13
N HIS A 94 0.94 8.43 -1.75
CA HIS A 94 0.47 7.39 -2.67
C HIS A 94 -0.80 7.79 -3.44
N HIS A 95 -1.70 8.57 -2.81
CA HIS A 95 -3.01 8.92 -3.40
C HIS A 95 -3.01 10.17 -4.29
N GLU A 96 -1.86 10.81 -4.55
CA GLU A 96 -1.77 11.98 -5.44
C GLU A 96 -0.90 11.74 -6.67
N LYS A 97 -1.38 12.16 -7.84
CA LYS A 97 -0.72 11.88 -9.14
C LYS A 97 0.66 12.53 -9.28
N LYS A 98 0.96 13.55 -8.46
CA LYS A 98 2.26 14.22 -8.40
C LYS A 98 3.08 13.85 -7.16
N GLY A 99 2.63 12.88 -6.35
CA GLY A 99 3.31 12.45 -5.11
C GLY A 99 3.35 13.47 -3.97
N MET A 100 2.79 14.67 -4.13
CA MET A 100 2.75 15.70 -3.09
C MET A 100 1.51 15.53 -2.20
N PHE A 101 1.71 15.54 -0.87
CA PHE A 101 0.62 15.57 0.10
C PHE A 101 -0.12 16.92 0.05
N THR A 102 -1.45 16.91 0.14
CA THR A 102 -2.25 18.12 0.32
C THR A 102 -3.34 17.92 1.37
N VAL A 103 -3.79 19.00 2.01
CA VAL A 103 -4.96 18.97 2.90
C VAL A 103 -6.19 18.41 2.17
N ARG A 104 -6.32 18.69 0.86
CA ARG A 104 -7.40 18.19 -0.01
C ARG A 104 -7.33 16.67 -0.21
N SER A 105 -6.14 16.07 -0.33
CA SER A 105 -5.99 14.61 -0.45
C SER A 105 -6.27 13.90 0.87
N ALA A 106 -5.84 14.47 2.00
CA ALA A 106 -6.19 13.96 3.34
C ALA A 106 -7.71 14.01 3.59
N TYR A 107 -8.36 15.14 3.30
CA TYR A 107 -9.82 15.30 3.46
C TYR A 107 -10.62 14.31 2.61
N ARG A 108 -10.20 14.06 1.35
CA ARG A 108 -10.81 13.01 0.50
C ARG A 108 -10.68 11.63 1.14
N MET A 109 -9.52 11.28 1.69
CA MET A 109 -9.31 9.96 2.31
C MET A 109 -10.17 9.78 3.57
N LEU A 110 -10.29 10.81 4.41
CA LEU A 110 -11.18 10.82 5.58
C LEU A 110 -12.66 10.66 5.20
N ILE A 111 -13.11 11.26 4.10
CA ILE A 111 -14.48 11.07 3.59
C ILE A 111 -14.66 9.65 3.04
N SER A 112 -13.73 9.13 2.25
CA SER A 112 -13.81 7.76 1.71
C SER A 112 -13.82 6.70 2.82
N GLY A 113 -13.02 6.88 3.89
CA GLY A 113 -13.07 6.01 5.06
C GLY A 113 -14.44 6.03 5.77
N LYS A 114 -15.01 7.22 5.97
CA LYS A 114 -16.36 7.38 6.56
C LYS A 114 -17.46 6.76 5.68
N ALA A 115 -17.34 6.87 4.35
CA ALA A 115 -18.29 6.27 3.41
C ALA A 115 -18.30 4.73 3.44
N LEU A 116 -17.17 4.09 3.76
CA LEU A 116 -17.11 2.63 3.95
C LEU A 116 -17.78 2.20 5.26
N LEU A 117 -17.58 2.96 6.35
CA LEU A 117 -18.21 2.68 7.64
C LEU A 117 -19.73 2.87 7.62
N HIS A 118 -20.24 3.86 6.88
CA HIS A 118 -21.69 4.14 6.83
C HIS A 118 -22.50 3.14 6.00
N ARG A 119 -21.87 2.27 5.20
CA ARG A 119 -22.58 1.31 4.32
C ARG A 119 -22.93 -0.03 4.99
N GLY A 120 -22.63 -0.19 6.28
CA GLY A 120 -22.90 -1.41 7.06
C GLY A 120 -24.27 -1.47 7.72
N GLY A 121 -25.09 -0.43 7.62
CA GLY A 121 -26.30 -0.30 8.43
C GLY A 121 -27.45 0.45 7.76
N ASP A 122 -27.96 -0.08 6.64
CA ASP A 122 -29.42 -0.07 6.44
C ASP A 122 -29.92 -1.09 5.39
N ARG A 123 -30.79 -2.01 5.84
CA ARG A 123 -31.82 -2.75 5.08
C ARG A 123 -32.50 -3.78 5.99
N THR A 124 -33.30 -3.31 6.93
CA THR A 124 -34.34 -4.13 7.57
C THR A 124 -35.33 -4.61 6.51
N GLY A 125 -35.24 -5.88 6.11
CA GLY A 125 -36.22 -6.52 5.25
C GLY A 125 -37.47 -6.88 6.05
N ASP A 126 -38.60 -6.23 5.76
CA ASP A 126 -39.94 -6.68 6.16
C ASP A 126 -40.49 -7.70 5.15
N PRO A 127 -40.76 -8.94 5.58
CA PRO A 127 -41.78 -9.77 4.94
C PRO A 127 -42.81 -10.37 5.92
N ARG A 128 -43.70 -9.53 6.45
CA ARG A 128 -45.16 -9.75 6.56
C ARG A 128 -45.73 -10.95 7.38
N ARG A 129 -46.45 -10.57 8.45
CA ARG A 129 -47.79 -11.07 8.92
C ARG A 129 -47.92 -12.25 9.92
N ARG A 130 -48.99 -12.11 10.74
CA ARG A 130 -49.73 -13.10 11.60
C ARG A 130 -48.99 -13.58 12.87
N ASN A 131 -49.63 -13.82 14.03
CA ASN A 131 -51.03 -13.71 14.56
C ASN A 131 -50.95 -13.17 16.03
N GLY A 132 -52.00 -12.78 16.77
CA GLY A 132 -53.45 -12.65 16.57
C GLY A 132 -54.21 -12.63 17.94
N PHE A 133 -55.53 -12.31 17.95
CA PHE A 133 -56.44 -12.26 19.14
C PHE A 133 -56.14 -11.13 20.17
N ARG A 134 -57.02 -10.59 21.05
CA ARG A 134 -58.49 -10.49 21.30
C ARG A 134 -58.69 -9.35 22.37
N TYR A 135 -59.84 -8.83 22.85
CA TYR A 135 -61.31 -9.09 22.74
C TYR A 135 -62.08 -7.82 23.23
N GLY A 136 -63.36 -7.63 22.86
CA GLY A 136 -64.34 -6.73 23.53
C GLY A 136 -64.28 -5.23 23.17
N MET A 137 -65.35 -4.44 23.35
CA MET A 137 -66.76 -4.80 23.70
C MET A 137 -67.65 -4.87 22.46
#